data_AF-D0P496-F1
#
_entry.id   AF-D0P496-F1
#
_cell.length_a   1.000
_cell.length_b   1.000
_cell.length_c   1.000
_cell.angle_alpha   90.00
_cell.angle_beta   90.00
_cell.angle_gamma   90.00
#
_symmetry.space_group_name_H-M   'P 1'
#
loop_
_entity.id
_entity.type
_entity.pdbx_description
1 polymer ?
#
loop_
_entity_poly.entity_id
_entity_poly.type
_entity_poly.pdbx_seq_one_letter_code
_entity_poly.pdbx_strand_id
1 'polypeptide(L)'
;MYDWHQQYQHIVDATDEREELCISTPGWYIPEDTRTSLFCCLRRSLGASDSDYVVSLTEYMQNLNDLTGLFDDEYIASLRSGELAPGELELFAASRMHDCDIEVVTLNNECRVISKYTYTLDGLHL
;
A
#
# COMPACT_ATOMS: atom_id res chain seq x y z
N MET A 1 3.95 19.05 -45.71
CA MET A 1 3.21 19.27 -44.44
C MET A 1 1.88 18.55 -44.64
N TYR A 2 1.58 17.52 -43.86
CA TYR A 2 0.52 16.57 -44.20
C TYR A 2 -0.87 17.11 -43.85
N ASP A 3 -1.81 17.04 -44.81
CA ASP A 3 -3.20 17.54 -44.75
C ASP A 3 -4.01 17.03 -43.54
N TRP A 4 -3.58 15.95 -42.89
CA TRP A 4 -4.28 15.40 -41.73
C TRP A 4 -4.35 16.40 -40.56
N HIS A 5 -3.37 17.29 -40.41
CA HIS A 5 -3.34 18.25 -39.30
C HIS A 5 -4.42 19.34 -39.41
N GLN A 6 -4.83 19.71 -40.62
CA GLN A 6 -5.87 20.73 -40.81
C GLN A 6 -7.27 20.23 -40.41
N GLN A 7 -7.56 18.95 -40.63
CA GLN A 7 -8.87 18.39 -40.29
C GLN A 7 -9.15 18.40 -38.78
N TYR A 8 -8.13 18.33 -37.94
CA TYR A 8 -8.29 18.26 -36.47
C TYR A 8 -7.97 19.58 -35.75
N GLN A 9 -7.62 20.64 -36.48
CA GLN A 9 -7.25 21.92 -35.87
C GLN A 9 -8.40 22.55 -35.07
N HIS A 10 -9.65 22.31 -35.50
CA HIS A 10 -10.86 22.73 -34.78
C HIS A 10 -11.06 22.06 -33.41
N ILE A 11 -10.34 20.97 -33.11
CA ILE A 11 -10.38 20.31 -31.79
C ILE A 11 -9.47 21.04 -30.81
N VAL A 12 -8.38 21.65 -31.29
CA VAL A 12 -7.38 22.34 -30.47
C VAL A 12 -7.83 23.78 -30.14
N ASP A 13 -8.51 24.43 -31.08
CA ASP A 13 -8.94 25.84 -30.94
C ASP A 13 -10.32 26.01 -30.28
N ALA A 14 -11.04 24.92 -30.00
CA ALA A 14 -12.30 24.98 -29.26
C ALA A 14 -11.98 25.09 -27.76
N THR A 15 -12.49 26.14 -27.10
CA THR A 15 -12.57 26.18 -25.64
C THR A 15 -13.26 24.91 -25.17
N ASP A 16 -12.54 24.08 -24.43
CA ASP A 16 -12.95 22.75 -24.03
C ASP A 16 -14.10 22.83 -23.01
N GLU A 17 -15.33 22.96 -23.51
CA GLU A 17 -16.58 22.91 -22.74
C GLU A 17 -17.04 21.46 -22.50
N ARG A 18 -16.23 20.46 -22.89
CA ARG A 18 -16.57 19.05 -22.64
C ARG A 18 -16.42 18.81 -21.15
N GLU A 19 -17.44 18.21 -20.54
CA GLU A 19 -17.35 17.72 -19.17
C GLU A 19 -16.06 16.88 -19.05
N GLU A 20 -15.18 17.26 -18.13
CA GLU A 20 -14.03 16.42 -17.76
C GLU A 20 -14.58 15.01 -17.57
N LEU A 21 -14.05 14.07 -18.35
CA LEU A 21 -14.41 12.66 -18.21
C LEU A 21 -14.00 12.25 -16.79
N CYS A 22 -14.95 12.33 -15.87
CA CYS A 22 -14.84 11.82 -14.52
C CYS A 22 -14.97 10.30 -14.63
N ILE A 23 -13.94 9.67 -15.20
CA ILE A 23 -13.80 8.22 -15.18
C ILE A 23 -13.52 7.89 -13.72
N SER A 24 -14.57 7.55 -12.98
CA SER A 24 -14.44 6.98 -11.66
C SER A 24 -13.47 5.80 -11.80
N THR A 25 -12.33 5.90 -11.13
CA THR A 25 -11.29 4.87 -11.18
C THR A 25 -11.93 3.54 -10.80
N PRO A 26 -11.78 2.48 -11.63
CA PRO A 26 -12.31 1.16 -11.31
C PRO A 26 -11.90 0.74 -9.90
N GLY A 27 -12.70 -0.06 -9.19
CA GLY A 27 -12.37 -0.50 -7.83
C GLY A 27 -11.05 -1.29 -7.70
N TRP A 28 -10.48 -1.72 -8.83
CA TRP A 28 -9.17 -2.38 -8.95
C TRP A 28 -8.05 -1.44 -9.43
N TYR A 29 -8.37 -0.21 -9.83
CA TYR A 29 -7.38 0.80 -10.22
C TYR A 29 -6.71 1.35 -8.97
N ILE A 30 -5.53 0.81 -8.69
CA ILE A 30 -4.61 1.33 -7.70
C ILE A 30 -3.66 2.24 -8.49
N PRO A 31 -3.64 3.57 -8.23
CA PRO A 31 -2.77 4.50 -8.92
C PRO A 31 -1.33 3.99 -8.91
N GLU A 32 -0.59 4.29 -9.97
CA GLU A 32 0.77 3.86 -10.32
C GLU A 32 1.89 4.20 -9.30
N ASP A 33 1.51 4.54 -8.08
CA ASP A 33 2.37 4.45 -6.91
C ASP A 33 2.68 2.97 -6.57
N THR A 34 2.15 2.01 -7.33
CA THR A 34 2.13 0.53 -7.20
C THR A 34 3.48 -0.21 -7.22
N ARG A 35 4.61 0.49 -7.00
CA ARG A 35 5.71 -0.07 -6.17
C ARG A 35 5.46 0.21 -4.67
N THR A 36 4.21 0.44 -4.33
CA THR A 36 3.65 1.02 -3.10
C THR A 36 4.23 0.35 -1.87
N SER A 37 4.77 1.16 -0.95
CA SER A 37 5.24 0.66 0.34
C SER A 37 4.13 -0.15 1.02
N LEU A 38 4.50 -1.20 1.76
CA LEU A 38 3.55 -2.06 2.45
C LEU A 38 2.52 -1.26 3.28
N PHE A 39 2.93 -0.15 3.88
CA PHE A 39 2.04 0.73 4.64
C PHE A 39 0.89 1.30 3.81
N CYS A 40 1.11 1.62 2.53
CA CYS A 40 0.04 2.04 1.64
C CYS A 40 -0.98 0.91 1.44
N CYS A 41 -0.51 -0.32 1.23
CA CYS A 41 -1.38 -1.50 1.09
C CYS A 41 -2.18 -1.74 2.37
N LEU A 42 -1.52 -1.75 3.53
CA LEU A 42 -2.17 -1.98 4.82
C LEU A 42 -3.21 -0.91 5.13
N ARG A 43 -2.86 0.38 5.00
CA ARG A 43 -3.77 1.49 5.27
C ARG A 43 -5.02 1.44 4.38
N ARG A 44 -4.84 1.16 3.09
CA ARG A 44 -5.95 1.10 2.11
C ARG A 44 -6.85 -0.11 2.35
N SER A 45 -6.28 -1.27 2.60
CA SER A 45 -7.04 -2.52 2.77
C SER A 45 -7.77 -2.60 4.11
N LEU A 46 -7.21 -2.01 5.17
CA LEU A 46 -7.75 -2.09 6.52
C LEU A 46 -8.61 -0.87 6.89
N GLY A 47 -8.87 0.01 5.92
CA GLY A 47 -9.81 1.13 6.07
C GLY A 47 -9.37 2.18 7.10
N ALA A 48 -8.09 2.24 7.44
CA ALA A 48 -7.58 3.24 8.37
C ALA A 48 -7.67 4.64 7.71
N SER A 49 -8.57 5.47 8.22
CA SER A 49 -8.73 6.86 7.80
C SER A 49 -7.58 7.77 8.24
N ASP A 50 -6.69 7.27 9.10
CA ASP A 50 -5.61 8.04 9.68
C ASP A 50 -4.57 8.45 8.63
N SER A 51 -4.26 9.74 8.62
CA SER A 51 -3.10 10.28 7.89
C SER A 51 -1.78 9.69 8.38
N ASP A 52 -1.76 9.19 9.63
CA ASP A 52 -0.56 8.83 10.36
C ASP A 52 -0.49 7.33 10.70
N TYR A 53 -1.04 6.48 9.82
CA TYR A 53 -1.08 5.01 10.00
C TYR A 53 0.27 4.39 10.44
N VAL A 54 1.38 4.90 9.91
CA VAL A 54 2.73 4.44 10.25
C VAL A 54 3.06 4.71 11.72
N VAL A 55 2.64 5.87 12.25
CA VAL A 55 2.84 6.23 13.66
C VAL A 55 2.03 5.28 14.53
N SER A 56 0.74 5.11 14.25
CA SER A 56 -0.14 4.23 15.03
C SER A 56 0.37 2.78 15.06
N LEU A 57 0.81 2.26 13.91
CA LEU A 57 1.34 0.90 13.82
C LEU A 57 2.66 0.75 14.60
N THR A 58 3.57 1.70 14.46
CA THR A 58 4.87 1.64 15.17
C THR A 58 4.72 1.86 16.68
N GLU A 59 3.77 2.68 17.12
CA GLU A 59 3.39 2.78 18.54
C GLU A 59 2.79 1.46 19.04
N TYR A 60 1.93 0.83 18.26
CA TYR A 60 1.39 -0.49 18.60
C TYR A 60 2.50 -1.53 18.71
N MET A 61 3.45 -1.56 17.77
CA MET A 61 4.61 -2.45 17.79
C MET A 61 5.44 -2.28 19.08
N GLN A 62 5.71 -1.05 19.50
CA GLN A 62 6.47 -0.76 20.73
C GLN A 62 5.79 -1.30 21.99
N ASN A 63 4.46 -1.45 21.97
CA ASN A 63 3.68 -1.97 23.08
C ASN A 63 3.34 -3.47 22.94
N LEU A 64 3.71 -4.10 21.81
CA LEU A 64 3.39 -5.49 21.53
C LEU A 64 4.45 -6.40 22.14
N ASN A 65 4.10 -7.11 23.22
CA ASN A 65 5.00 -7.98 23.96
C ASN A 65 5.73 -9.00 23.07
N ASP A 66 5.05 -9.57 22.08
CA ASP A 66 5.60 -10.54 21.12
C ASP A 66 6.82 -10.01 20.34
N LEU A 67 6.97 -8.67 20.22
CA LEU A 67 8.07 -8.02 19.51
C LEU A 67 9.16 -7.47 20.43
N THR A 68 9.06 -7.70 21.75
CA THR A 68 10.01 -7.18 22.72
C THR A 68 11.43 -7.68 22.42
N GLY A 69 12.37 -6.74 22.22
CA GLY A 69 13.77 -7.04 21.93
C GLY A 69 14.07 -7.45 20.48
N LEU A 70 13.08 -7.40 19.57
CA LEU A 70 13.29 -7.67 18.15
C LEU A 70 13.71 -6.44 17.34
N PHE A 71 13.48 -5.24 17.86
CA PHE A 71 13.88 -3.97 17.26
C PHE A 71 14.26 -2.96 18.34
N ASP A 72 14.93 -1.88 17.93
CA ASP A 72 15.31 -0.74 18.77
C ASP A 72 14.63 0.56 18.33
N ASP A 73 14.96 1.66 19.00
CA ASP A 73 14.38 2.97 18.70
C ASP A 73 14.83 3.51 17.33
N GLU A 74 16.03 3.13 16.86
CA GLU A 74 16.56 3.53 15.55
C GLU A 74 15.77 2.87 14.41
N TYR A 75 15.40 1.60 14.58
CA TYR A 75 14.52 0.89 13.67
C TYR A 75 13.15 1.59 13.51
N ILE A 76 12.53 1.96 14.63
CA ILE A 76 11.24 2.66 14.63
C ILE A 76 11.36 4.05 13.99
N ALA A 77 12.43 4.79 14.29
CA ALA A 77 12.67 6.10 13.69
C ALA A 77 12.82 5.99 12.16
N SER A 78 13.56 4.99 11.68
CA SER A 78 13.80 4.74 10.25
C SER A 78 12.54 4.32 9.50
N LEU A 79 11.63 3.54 10.14
CA LEU A 79 10.32 3.23 9.56
C LEU A 79 9.44 4.47 9.43
N ARG A 80 9.44 5.33 10.44
CA ARG A 80 8.64 6.57 10.44
C ARG A 80 9.16 7.61 9.46
N SER A 81 10.48 7.70 9.27
CA SER A 81 11.09 8.59 8.26
C SER A 81 10.94 8.08 6.83
N GLY A 82 10.57 6.80 6.66
CA GLY A 82 10.49 6.13 5.36
C GLY A 82 11.85 5.71 4.79
N GLU A 83 12.92 5.81 5.58
CA GLU A 83 14.26 5.35 5.21
C GLU A 83 14.37 3.82 5.23
N LEU A 84 13.58 3.17 6.08
CA LEU A 84 13.46 1.73 6.13
C LEU A 84 12.16 1.25 5.49
N ALA A 85 12.28 0.28 4.58
CA ALA A 85 11.12 -0.41 4.03
C ALA A 85 10.53 -1.37 5.08
N PRO A 86 9.21 -1.37 5.29
CA PRO A 86 8.54 -2.31 6.19
C PRO A 86 8.52 -3.75 5.62
N GLY A 87 8.41 -4.72 6.52
CA GLY A 87 8.46 -6.15 6.24
C GLY A 87 7.65 -6.99 7.24
N GLU A 88 8.23 -8.11 7.69
CA GLU A 88 7.50 -9.15 8.43
C GLU A 88 7.02 -8.70 9.81
N LEU A 89 7.79 -7.88 10.53
CA LEU A 89 7.40 -7.37 11.85
C LEU A 89 6.19 -6.45 11.76
N GLU A 90 6.14 -5.59 10.73
CA GLU A 90 5.02 -4.69 10.48
C GLU A 90 3.77 -5.46 10.04
N LEU A 91 3.92 -6.52 9.22
CA LEU A 91 2.83 -7.41 8.83
C LEU A 91 2.23 -8.13 10.05
N PHE A 92 3.08 -8.67 10.91
CA PHE A 92 2.67 -9.35 12.13
C PHE A 92 2.00 -8.41 13.13
N ALA A 93 2.53 -7.19 13.29
CA ALA A 93 1.91 -6.19 14.13
C ALA A 93 0.58 -5.70 13.56
N ALA A 94 0.51 -5.51 12.24
CA ALA A 94 -0.71 -5.07 11.58
C ALA A 94 -1.83 -6.11 11.69
N SER A 95 -1.52 -7.41 11.55
CA SER A 95 -2.54 -8.46 11.71
C SER A 95 -3.18 -8.42 13.09
N ARG A 96 -2.37 -8.22 14.14
CA ARG A 96 -2.82 -8.09 15.53
C ARG A 96 -3.53 -6.77 15.82
N MET A 97 -3.00 -5.65 15.31
CA MET A 97 -3.59 -4.32 15.50
C MET A 97 -5.00 -4.25 14.92
N HIS A 98 -5.24 -4.92 13.80
CA HIS A 98 -6.52 -4.90 13.07
C HIS A 98 -7.38 -6.14 13.29
N ASP A 99 -6.94 -7.07 14.14
CA ASP A 99 -7.64 -8.32 14.43
C ASP A 99 -8.04 -9.08 13.15
N CYS A 100 -7.09 -9.23 12.20
CA CYS A 100 -7.34 -9.87 10.93
C CYS A 100 -6.15 -10.70 10.43
N ASP A 101 -6.43 -11.77 9.68
CA ASP A 101 -5.39 -12.52 8.98
C ASP A 101 -4.86 -11.73 7.77
N ILE A 102 -3.54 -11.61 7.65
CA ILE A 102 -2.89 -10.96 6.50
C ILE A 102 -2.19 -12.00 5.66
N GLU A 103 -2.57 -12.11 4.40
CA GLU A 103 -1.99 -13.05 3.45
C GLU A 103 -1.06 -12.32 2.47
N VAL A 104 0.20 -12.73 2.44
CA VAL A 104 1.21 -12.24 1.50
C VAL A 104 1.46 -13.28 0.44
N VAL A 105 1.20 -12.90 -0.82
CA VAL A 105 1.41 -13.73 -1.99
C VAL A 105 2.59 -13.18 -2.79
N THR A 106 3.65 -13.97 -2.93
CA THR A 106 4.78 -13.60 -3.79
C THR A 106 4.57 -14.16 -5.18
N LEU A 107 4.74 -13.30 -6.19
CA LEU A 107 4.65 -13.65 -7.60
C LEU A 107 6.05 -13.67 -8.23
N ASN A 108 6.24 -14.52 -9.23
CA ASN A 108 7.41 -14.43 -10.12
C ASN A 108 7.20 -13.35 -11.21
N ASN A 109 8.19 -13.19 -12.08
CA ASN A 109 8.15 -12.25 -13.20
C ASN A 109 7.06 -12.54 -14.24
N GLU A 110 6.45 -13.73 -14.20
CA GLU A 110 5.32 -14.12 -15.05
C GLU A 110 3.97 -13.95 -14.34
N CYS A 111 3.95 -13.23 -13.20
CA CYS A 111 2.77 -13.05 -12.34
C CYS A 111 2.19 -14.36 -11.79
N ARG A 112 2.99 -15.42 -11.70
CA ARG A 112 2.57 -16.70 -11.12
C ARG A 112 2.94 -16.74 -9.65
N VAL A 113 2.03 -17.28 -8.83
CA VAL A 113 2.26 -17.48 -7.40
C VAL A 113 3.42 -18.44 -7.20
N ILE A 114 4.43 -18.01 -6.46
CA ILE A 114 5.58 -18.83 -6.07
C ILE A 114 5.63 -19.10 -4.57
N SER A 115 5.03 -18.25 -3.75
CA SER A 115 4.87 -18.49 -2.32
C SER A 115 3.67 -17.75 -1.76
N LYS A 116 3.25 -18.22 -0.60
CA LYS A 116 2.09 -17.74 0.13
C LYS A 116 2.37 -17.87 1.62
N TYR A 117 2.27 -16.77 2.35
CA TYR A 117 2.46 -16.71 3.79
C TYR A 117 1.27 -16.01 4.41
N THR A 118 0.74 -16.54 5.51
CA THR A 118 -0.40 -15.94 6.22
C THR A 118 0.02 -15.63 7.65
N TYR A 119 -0.14 -14.36 8.04
CA TYR A 119 0.03 -13.87 9.39
C TYR A 119 -1.34 -13.97 10.08
N THR A 120 -1.55 -15.07 10.80
CA THR A 120 -2.80 -15.32 11.52
C THR A 120 -2.75 -14.81 12.95
N LEU A 121 -3.93 -14.61 13.55
CA LEU A 121 -4.07 -14.31 14.97
C LEU A 121 -3.74 -15.52 15.86
N ASP A 122 -3.99 -16.74 15.35
CA ASP A 122 -3.88 -18.01 16.09
C ASP A 122 -2.45 -18.58 16.20
N GLY A 123 -1.45 -17.71 16.33
CA GLY A 123 -0.03 -18.09 16.50
C GLY A 123 0.36 -18.64 17.88
N LEU A 124 -0.59 -19.12 18.72
CA LEU A 124 -0.32 -19.77 20.01
C LEU A 124 -0.57 -21.29 19.91
N HIS A 125 0.21 -21.98 19.07
CA HIS A 125 0.46 -23.42 19.24
C HIS A 125 1.78 -23.82 18.59
N LEU A 126 2.89 -23.45 19.24
CA LEU A 126 4.16 -24.19 19.20
C LEU A 126 4.76 -24.23 20.61
#